data_AF-C5BJ93-F1
#
_entry.id   AF-C5BJ93-F1
#
_cell.length_a   1.000
_cell.length_b   1.000
_cell.length_c   1.000
_cell.angle_alpha   90.00
_cell.angle_beta   90.00
_cell.angle_gamma   90.00
#
_symmetry.space_group_name_H-M   'P 1'
#
loop_
_entity.id
_entity.type
_entity.pdbx_description
1 polymer ?
#
loop_
_entity_poly.entity_id
_entity_poly.type
_entity_poly.pdbx_seq_one_letter_code
_entity_poly.pdbx_strand_id
1 'polypeptide(L)'
;MQTRFMVFIITFAITGAASATPPARPAQIFNQSNGDQIHLQRMKADGLQWFVTHRGEVVVFNKQSGNYEYARVLEDGDQFKLLPSGVKVGEKTKSTEFSITTQRELLKLRNKKSR
;
A
#
# COMPACT_ATOMS: atom_id res chain seq x y z
N MET A 1 57.57 -44.03 1.29
CA MET A 1 56.83 -42.74 1.25
C MET A 1 55.39 -43.04 0.87
N GLN A 2 54.46 -42.93 1.83
CA GLN A 2 53.05 -43.26 1.64
C GLN A 2 52.24 -41.97 1.75
N THR A 3 51.86 -41.41 0.61
CA THR A 3 51.14 -40.13 0.54
C THR A 3 49.66 -40.38 0.84
N ARG A 4 49.20 -39.84 1.97
CA ARG A 4 47.80 -39.91 2.43
C ARG A 4 46.96 -38.92 1.62
N PHE A 5 45.94 -39.40 0.92
CA PHE A 5 44.91 -38.54 0.32
C PHE A 5 43.84 -38.21 1.37
N MET A 6 43.81 -36.95 1.80
CA MET A 6 42.86 -36.40 2.76
C MET A 6 41.75 -35.71 1.97
N VAL A 7 40.55 -36.30 1.93
CA VAL A 7 39.39 -35.73 1.24
C VAL A 7 38.75 -34.66 2.12
N PHE A 8 38.82 -33.41 1.67
CA PHE A 8 38.09 -32.27 2.25
C PHE A 8 36.65 -32.30 1.75
N ILE A 9 35.70 -32.55 2.66
CA ILE A 9 34.26 -32.40 2.39
C ILE A 9 33.93 -30.90 2.51
N ILE A 10 33.62 -30.27 1.39
CA ILE A 10 33.16 -28.87 1.33
C ILE A 10 31.68 -28.86 1.69
N THR A 11 31.36 -28.42 2.91
CA THR A 11 29.97 -28.18 3.34
C THR A 11 29.44 -26.93 2.66
N PHE A 12 28.46 -27.08 1.79
CA PHE A 12 27.74 -25.98 1.14
C PHE A 12 26.77 -25.37 2.15
N ALA A 13 27.11 -24.20 2.72
CA ALA A 13 26.18 -23.43 3.53
C ALA A 13 25.16 -22.77 2.60
N ILE A 14 23.93 -23.29 2.59
CA ILE A 14 22.79 -22.66 1.92
C ILE A 14 22.38 -21.46 2.76
N THR A 15 22.92 -20.28 2.45
CA THR A 15 22.43 -19.01 3.00
C THR A 15 21.10 -18.69 2.34
N GLY A 16 20.01 -19.16 2.98
CA GLY A 16 18.66 -18.72 2.66
C GLY A 16 18.56 -17.22 2.89
N ALA A 17 18.40 -16.45 1.82
CA ALA A 17 18.09 -15.03 1.91
C ALA A 17 16.67 -14.89 2.49
N ALA A 18 16.58 -14.71 3.82
CA ALA A 18 15.35 -14.27 4.46
C ALA A 18 15.02 -12.88 3.89
N SER A 19 14.04 -12.84 2.99
CA SER A 19 13.52 -11.61 2.43
C SER A 19 12.83 -10.86 3.57
N ALA A 20 13.52 -9.89 4.17
CA ALA A 20 12.95 -9.04 5.18
C ALA A 20 11.81 -8.23 4.54
N THR A 21 10.57 -8.69 4.68
CA THR A 21 9.39 -7.86 4.43
C THR A 21 9.51 -6.64 5.34
N PRO A 22 9.52 -5.41 4.80
CA PRO A 22 9.54 -4.20 5.62
C PRO A 22 8.41 -4.25 6.63
N PRO A 23 8.62 -3.83 7.90
CA PRO A 23 7.57 -3.83 8.89
C PRO A 23 6.38 -3.02 8.36
N ALA A 24 5.23 -3.67 8.24
CA ALA A 24 3.99 -3.00 7.87
C ALA A 24 3.75 -1.88 8.89
N ARG A 25 3.66 -0.62 8.44
CA ARG A 25 3.34 0.50 9.32
C ARG A 25 2.05 0.18 10.10
N PRO A 26 1.98 0.43 11.40
CA PRO A 26 0.79 0.11 12.16
C PRO A 26 -0.41 0.90 11.62
N ALA A 27 -1.56 0.22 11.53
CA ALA A 27 -2.83 0.89 11.26
C ALA A 27 -3.19 1.79 12.45
N GLN A 28 -3.67 2.99 12.17
CA GLN A 28 -4.17 3.95 13.15
C GLN A 28 -5.69 4.00 13.06
N ILE A 29 -6.34 4.26 14.21
CA ILE A 29 -7.79 4.42 14.28
C ILE A 29 -8.13 5.87 13.95
N PHE A 30 -9.09 6.06 13.05
CA PHE A 30 -9.60 7.36 12.67
C PHE A 30 -11.12 7.40 12.84
N ASN A 31 -11.60 8.53 13.34
CA ASN A 31 -13.02 8.79 13.51
C ASN A 31 -13.61 9.37 12.22
N GLN A 32 -14.76 8.85 11.82
CA GLN A 32 -15.62 9.40 10.79
C GLN A 32 -16.51 10.52 11.36
N SER A 33 -17.16 11.29 10.48
CA SER A 33 -18.04 12.38 10.90
C SER A 33 -19.28 11.92 11.67
N ASN A 34 -19.71 10.66 11.48
CA ASN A 34 -20.83 10.05 12.21
C ASN A 34 -20.39 9.33 13.50
N GLY A 35 -19.11 9.41 13.87
CA GLY A 35 -18.56 8.72 15.05
C GLY A 35 -18.03 7.30 14.80
N ASP A 36 -18.20 6.74 13.60
CA ASP A 36 -17.63 5.42 13.28
C ASP A 36 -16.11 5.44 13.34
N GLN A 37 -15.51 4.34 13.81
CA GLN A 37 -14.07 4.16 13.84
C GLN A 37 -13.63 3.29 12.67
N ILE A 38 -12.59 3.74 11.96
CA ILE A 38 -11.97 2.98 10.87
C ILE A 38 -10.47 2.84 11.09
N HIS A 39 -9.92 1.73 10.60
CA HIS A 39 -8.51 1.42 10.73
C HIS A 39 -7.81 1.70 9.41
N LEU A 40 -6.89 2.66 9.42
CA LEU A 40 -6.17 3.08 8.22
C LEU A 40 -4.67 3.13 8.47
N GLN A 41 -3.92 2.68 7.48
CA GLN A 41 -2.48 2.79 7.45
C GLN A 41 -2.06 4.04 6.69
N ARG A 42 -1.27 4.92 7.32
CA ARG A 42 -0.76 6.12 6.66
C ARG A 42 0.43 5.78 5.76
N MET A 43 0.27 6.05 4.48
CA MET A 43 1.31 5.93 3.45
C MET A 43 1.81 7.31 3.02
N LYS A 44 3.08 7.36 2.65
CA LYS A 44 3.71 8.56 2.09
C LYS A 44 4.76 8.13 1.08
N ALA A 45 4.72 8.69 -0.12
CA ALA A 45 5.78 8.58 -1.12
C ALA A 45 5.78 9.84 -1.99
N ASP A 46 6.95 10.31 -2.39
CA ASP A 46 7.12 11.35 -3.43
C ASP A 46 6.26 12.62 -3.20
N GLY A 47 6.15 13.06 -1.95
CA GLY A 47 5.34 14.23 -1.55
C GLY A 47 3.84 13.97 -1.40
N LEU A 48 3.32 12.85 -1.93
CA LEU A 48 1.95 12.40 -1.75
C LEU A 48 1.79 11.66 -0.42
N GLN A 49 0.69 11.96 0.28
CA GLN A 49 0.25 11.24 1.48
C GLN A 49 -1.15 10.69 1.26
N TRP A 50 -1.35 9.43 1.61
CA TRP A 50 -2.64 8.77 1.51
C TRP A 50 -2.80 7.74 2.61
N PHE A 51 -4.01 7.22 2.73
CA PHE A 51 -4.34 6.18 3.69
C PHE A 51 -4.68 4.90 2.95
N VAL A 52 -4.52 3.76 3.63
CA VAL A 52 -4.83 2.45 3.08
C VAL A 52 -5.63 1.64 4.08
N THR A 53 -6.73 1.01 3.63
CA THR A 53 -7.50 0.08 4.46
C THR A 53 -6.75 -1.23 4.67
N HIS A 54 -7.19 -2.07 5.60
CA HIS A 54 -6.64 -3.42 5.76
C HIS A 54 -6.77 -4.29 4.49
N ARG A 55 -7.63 -3.91 3.53
CA ARG A 55 -7.83 -4.58 2.25
C ARG A 55 -6.91 -4.04 1.14
N GLY A 56 -6.11 -3.02 1.43
CA GLY A 56 -5.26 -2.39 0.43
C GLY A 56 -5.96 -1.33 -0.42
N GLU A 57 -7.13 -0.84 -0.02
CA GLU A 57 -7.88 0.20 -0.73
C GLU A 57 -7.32 1.57 -0.35
N VAL A 58 -7.10 2.45 -1.34
CA VAL A 58 -6.57 3.80 -1.11
C VAL A 58 -7.70 4.70 -0.66
N VAL A 59 -7.40 5.48 0.39
CA VAL A 59 -8.33 6.34 1.09
C VAL A 59 -7.72 7.73 1.23
N VAL A 60 -8.57 8.75 1.10
CA VAL A 60 -8.22 10.16 1.34
C VAL A 60 -9.22 10.79 2.29
N PHE A 61 -8.76 11.80 3.03
CA PHE A 61 -9.65 12.58 3.88
C PHE A 61 -10.32 13.67 3.05
N ASN A 62 -11.66 13.66 3.01
CA ASN A 62 -12.44 14.69 2.37
C ASN A 62 -12.82 15.77 3.40
N LYS A 63 -12.24 16.96 3.26
CA LYS A 63 -12.51 18.10 4.16
C LYS A 63 -13.95 18.61 4.07
N GLN A 64 -14.63 18.40 2.93
CA GLN A 64 -16.00 18.87 2.72
C GLN A 64 -17.02 18.00 3.45
N SER A 65 -16.84 16.67 3.40
CA SER A 65 -17.72 15.73 4.09
C SER A 65 -17.27 15.44 5.53
N GLY A 66 -16.02 15.76 5.89
CA GLY A 66 -15.42 15.39 7.17
C GLY A 66 -15.18 13.90 7.33
N ASN A 67 -15.23 13.13 6.23
CA ASN A 67 -15.09 11.69 6.23
C ASN A 67 -13.83 11.23 5.51
N TYR A 68 -13.43 9.99 5.81
CA TYR A 68 -12.44 9.30 5.01
C TYR A 68 -13.18 8.56 3.91
N GLU A 69 -12.77 8.81 2.68
CA GLU A 69 -13.43 8.30 1.48
C GLU A 69 -12.46 7.50 0.62
N TYR A 70 -12.98 6.55 -0.14
CA TYR A 70 -12.18 5.86 -1.14
C TYR A 70 -11.60 6.86 -2.14
N ALA A 71 -10.37 6.64 -2.58
CA ALA A 71 -9.69 7.53 -3.49
C ALA A 71 -9.96 7.15 -4.95
N ARG A 72 -10.16 8.17 -5.78
CA ARG A 72 -10.07 8.10 -7.23
C ARG A 72 -8.73 8.69 -7.66
N VAL A 73 -8.07 8.05 -8.62
CA VAL A 73 -6.88 8.59 -9.25
C VAL A 73 -7.31 9.43 -10.43
N LEU A 74 -6.94 10.71 -10.42
CA LEU A 74 -7.00 11.57 -11.59
C LEU A 74 -5.59 11.70 -12.16
N GLU A 75 -5.39 11.26 -13.39
CA GLU A 75 -4.16 11.48 -14.13
C GLU A 75 -4.20 12.86 -14.79
N ASP A 76 -3.19 13.68 -14.52
CA ASP A 76 -3.05 15.06 -15.00
C ASP A 76 -1.65 15.20 -15.61
N GLY A 77 -1.53 14.79 -16.88
CA GLY A 77 -0.25 14.67 -17.57
C GLY A 77 0.70 13.71 -16.85
N ASP A 78 1.86 14.20 -16.42
CA ASP A 78 2.86 13.42 -15.68
C ASP A 78 2.52 13.25 -14.20
N GLN A 79 1.62 14.05 -13.65
CA GLN A 79 1.20 13.94 -12.27
C GLN A 79 -0.04 13.06 -12.13
N PHE A 80 -0.26 12.53 -10.94
CA PHE A 80 -1.55 11.99 -10.56
C PHE A 80 -1.96 12.58 -9.23
N LYS A 81 -3.26 12.83 -9.08
CA LYS A 81 -3.86 13.39 -7.87
C LYS A 81 -4.84 12.37 -7.32
N LEU A 82 -4.86 12.26 -6.00
CA LEU A 82 -5.86 11.46 -5.30
C LEU A 82 -7.02 12.36 -4.93
N LEU A 83 -8.20 12.04 -5.44
CA LEU A 83 -9.43 12.77 -5.19
C LEU A 83 -10.40 11.92 -4.37
N PRO A 84 -11.19 12.53 -3.47
CA PRO A 84 -12.25 11.83 -2.77
C PRO A 84 -13.30 11.31 -3.74
N SER A 85 -13.73 10.06 -3.56
CA SER A 85 -14.71 9.41 -4.44
C SER A 85 -16.15 9.81 -4.17
N GLY A 86 -16.45 10.49 -3.06
CA GLY A 86 -17.79 10.68 -2.54
C GLY A 86 -18.31 9.50 -1.73
N VAL A 87 -17.56 8.38 -1.66
CA VAL A 87 -17.98 7.17 -0.95
C VAL A 87 -17.14 6.95 0.29
N LYS A 88 -17.84 6.90 1.42
CA LYS A 88 -17.23 6.77 2.73
C LYS A 88 -16.67 5.37 2.96
N VAL A 89 -15.54 5.28 3.64
CA VAL A 89 -14.97 3.99 4.06
C VAL A 89 -15.92 3.29 5.04
N GLY A 90 -16.23 2.03 4.75
CA GLY A 90 -17.19 1.23 5.52
C GLY A 90 -18.62 1.27 4.98
N GLU A 91 -18.90 2.17 4.03
CA GLU A 91 -20.17 2.15 3.30
C GLU A 91 -20.18 1.00 2.28
N LYS A 92 -21.25 0.21 2.28
CA LYS A 92 -21.43 -0.87 1.29
C LYS A 92 -21.70 -0.24 -0.08
N THR A 93 -20.64 0.00 -0.85
CA THR A 93 -20.81 0.46 -2.22
C THR A 93 -21.17 -0.71 -3.14
N LYS A 94 -22.22 -0.56 -3.95
CA LYS A 94 -22.42 -1.41 -5.12
C LYS A 94 -21.40 -0.93 -6.16
N SER A 95 -20.33 -1.69 -6.30
CA SER A 95 -19.08 -1.50 -7.05
C SER A 95 -19.19 -1.02 -8.53
N THR A 96 -20.35 -0.62 -9.03
CA THR A 96 -20.59 -0.28 -10.44
C THR A 96 -20.38 1.19 -10.79
N GLU A 97 -20.42 2.13 -9.83
CA GLU A 97 -20.35 3.58 -10.14
C GLU A 97 -18.93 4.17 -10.13
N PHE A 98 -17.97 3.48 -9.52
CA PHE A 98 -16.56 3.87 -9.55
C PHE A 98 -15.64 2.71 -9.16
N SER A 99 -14.44 2.70 -9.74
CA SER A 99 -13.39 1.74 -9.35
C SER A 99 -12.61 2.29 -8.17
N ILE A 100 -12.62 1.54 -7.05
CA ILE A 100 -11.78 1.85 -5.89
C ILE A 100 -10.32 1.63 -6.28
N THR A 101 -9.51 2.68 -6.11
CA THR A 101 -8.07 2.57 -6.35
C THR A 101 -7.43 1.71 -5.27
N THR A 102 -6.67 0.69 -5.66
CA THR A 102 -5.88 -0.11 -4.72
C THR A 102 -4.44 0.42 -4.59
N GLN A 103 -3.80 0.16 -3.46
CA GLN A 103 -2.39 0.51 -3.25
C GLN A 103 -1.51 -0.11 -4.34
N ARG A 104 -1.82 -1.33 -4.78
CA ARG A 104 -1.07 -2.02 -5.83
C ARG A 104 -1.16 -1.28 -7.16
N GLU A 105 -2.35 -0.81 -7.53
CA GLU A 105 -2.54 -0.01 -8.76
C GLU A 105 -1.83 1.32 -8.65
N LEU A 106 -1.95 2.01 -7.52
CA LEU A 106 -1.27 3.27 -7.27
C LEU A 106 0.26 3.13 -7.44
N LEU A 107 0.84 2.07 -6.88
CA LEU A 107 2.27 1.77 -7.01
C LEU A 107 2.67 1.40 -8.45
N LYS A 108 1.80 0.71 -9.20
CA LYS A 108 2.04 0.42 -10.62
C LYS A 108 2.05 1.69 -11.46
N LEU A 109 1.09 2.58 -11.25
CA LEU A 109 1.01 3.87 -11.95
C LEU A 109 2.27 4.70 -11.70
N ARG A 110 2.72 4.75 -10.44
CA ARG A 110 3.98 5.39 -10.08
C ARG A 110 5.18 4.76 -10.78
N ASN A 111 5.33 3.43 -10.73
CA ASN A 111 6.48 2.75 -11.31
C ASN A 111 6.51 2.84 -12.85
N LYS A 112 5.35 2.94 -13.51
CA LYS A 112 5.24 3.13 -14.96
C LYS A 112 5.78 4.50 -15.39
N LYS A 113 5.56 5.55 -14.60
CA LYS A 113 6.03 6.91 -14.91
C LYS A 113 7.49 7.18 -14.53
N SER A 114 8.13 6.28 -13.77
CA SER A 114 9.55 6.37 -13.40
C SER A 114 10.49 5.75 -14.44
N ARG A 115 9.97 5.21 -15.55
CA ARG A 115 10.73 4.68 -16.69
C ARG A 115 10.59 5.61 -17.88
#